data_AF-A0A5A7RPZ5-F1
#
_entry.id   AF-A0A5A7RPZ5-F1
#
_cell.length_a   1.000
_cell.length_b   1.000
_cell.length_c   1.000
_cell.angle_alpha   90.00
_cell.angle_beta   90.00
_cell.angle_gamma   90.00
#
_symmetry.space_group_name_H-M   'P 1'
#
loop_
_entity.id
_entity.type
_entity.pdbx_description
1 polymer ?
#
loop_
_entity_poly.entity_id
_entity_poly.type
_entity_poly.pdbx_seq_one_letter_code
_entity_poly.pdbx_strand_id
1 'polypeptide(L)'
;MERARIVSIIVIALFVVNAFGMAETNAGDNEKVKSVAFHFSRPDVEKSGNYYDITIKGTDSYLVSAGKPVLPVRSASFTFPLGTKIADVECKVFGVQTIGIDKKIEPAPQPAKLGGPAKNAVEDEKIYGSS
;
A
#
# COMPACT_ATOMS: atom_id res chain seq x y z
N MET A 1 -21.01 6.10 62.66
CA MET A 1 -19.92 6.67 61.83
C MET A 1 -19.70 5.92 60.51
N GLU A 2 -19.89 4.60 60.41
CA GLU A 2 -19.69 3.85 59.15
C GLU A 2 -20.60 4.27 57.99
N ARG A 3 -21.89 4.52 58.24
CA ARG A 3 -22.85 4.91 57.20
C ARG A 3 -22.45 6.20 56.47
N ALA A 4 -21.95 7.20 57.20
CA ALA A 4 -21.48 8.46 56.62
C ALA A 4 -20.20 8.29 55.80
N ARG A 5 -19.30 7.38 56.21
CA ARG A 5 -18.06 7.07 55.46
C ARG A 5 -18.37 6.36 54.14
N ILE A 6 -19.31 5.42 54.16
CA ILE A 6 -19.76 4.69 52.95
C ILE A 6 -20.43 5.64 51.96
N VAL A 7 -21.32 6.52 52.44
CA VAL A 7 -21.97 7.53 51.57
C VAL A 7 -20.95 8.46 50.95
N SER A 8 -19.94 8.90 51.71
CA SER A 8 -18.88 9.77 51.21
C SER A 8 -18.02 9.09 50.13
N ILE A 9 -17.70 7.80 50.29
CA ILE A 9 -16.95 7.02 49.28
C ILE A 9 -17.76 6.87 47.99
N ILE A 10 -19.06 6.61 48.08
CA ILE A 10 -19.94 6.46 46.90
C ILE A 10 -20.03 7.77 46.11
N VAL A 11 -20.14 8.92 46.80
CA VAL A 11 -20.19 10.23 46.15
C VAL A 11 -18.89 10.57 45.43
N ILE A 12 -17.74 10.29 46.06
CA ILE A 12 -16.43 10.49 45.44
C ILE A 12 -16.25 9.58 44.23
N ALA A 13 -16.64 8.30 44.35
CA ALA A 13 -16.58 7.35 43.23
C ALA A 13 -17.44 7.80 42.04
N LEU A 14 -18.65 8.32 42.29
CA LEU A 14 -19.52 8.87 41.25
C LEU A 14 -18.93 10.11 40.57
N PHE A 15 -18.20 10.95 41.30
CA PHE A 15 -17.56 12.14 40.73
C PHE A 15 -16.34 11.78 39.86
N VAL A 16 -15.55 10.78 40.27
CA VAL A 16 -14.37 10.32 39.52
C VAL A 16 -14.76 9.66 38.19
N VAL A 17 -15.88 8.95 38.14
CA VAL A 17 -16.38 8.31 36.90
C VAL A 17 -16.82 9.36 35.86
N ASN A 18 -17.38 10.49 36.28
CA ASN A 18 -17.78 11.56 35.36
C ASN A 18 -16.59 12.40 34.86
N ALA A 19 -15.53 12.54 35.67
CA ALA A 19 -14.32 13.26 35.26
C ALA A 19 -13.49 12.51 34.20
N PHE A 20 -13.66 11.19 34.10
CA PHE A 20 -12.98 10.35 33.09
C PHE A 20 -13.71 10.26 31.75
N GLY A 21 -14.81 11.00 31.56
CA GLY A 21 -15.58 11.03 30.31
C GLY A 21 -15.13 12.09 29.29
N MET A 22 -14.09 12.89 29.58
CA MET A 22 -13.61 13.98 28.72
C MET A 22 -12.12 13.87 28.39
N ALA A 23 -11.72 12.71 27.87
CA ALA A 23 -10.71 12.62 26.83
C ALA A 23 -11.37 11.69 25.81
N GLU A 24 -11.87 12.16 24.68
CA GLU A 24 -11.08 12.59 23.54
C GLU A 24 -11.93 13.50 22.65
N THR A 25 -11.65 14.80 22.61
CA THR A 25 -11.85 15.59 21.40
C THR A 25 -10.77 16.67 21.39
N ASN A 26 -9.65 16.35 20.76
CA ASN A 26 -8.80 17.41 20.20
C ASN A 26 -9.60 18.05 19.07
N ALA A 27 -10.51 18.95 19.44
CA ALA A 27 -11.15 19.91 18.56
C ALA A 27 -10.08 20.93 18.17
N GLY A 28 -9.28 20.57 17.17
CA GLY A 28 -8.16 21.38 16.73
C GLY A 28 -7.27 20.66 15.73
N ASP A 29 -7.84 20.02 14.70
CA ASP A 29 -7.11 19.79 13.46
C ASP A 29 -8.10 19.68 12.30
N ASN A 30 -7.96 20.57 11.32
CA ASN A 30 -8.69 20.48 10.05
C ASN A 30 -8.09 19.42 9.12
N GLU A 31 -7.09 18.67 9.59
CA GLU A 31 -6.38 17.66 8.83
C GLU A 31 -7.09 16.31 8.96
N LYS A 32 -7.62 15.81 7.85
CA LYS A 32 -8.24 14.48 7.78
C LYS A 32 -7.22 13.48 7.25
N VAL A 33 -6.83 12.53 8.09
CA VAL A 33 -5.98 11.41 7.68
C VAL A 33 -6.85 10.28 7.11
N LYS A 34 -6.48 9.79 5.92
CA LYS A 34 -7.11 8.62 5.29
C LYS A 34 -6.09 7.50 5.15
N SER A 35 -6.31 6.39 5.84
CA SER A 35 -5.43 5.23 5.82
C SER A 35 -6.04 4.07 5.04
N VAL A 36 -5.25 3.43 4.19
CA VAL A 36 -5.64 2.22 3.43
C VAL A 36 -4.51 1.21 3.48
N ALA A 37 -4.86 -0.04 3.74
CA ALA A 37 -3.93 -1.17 3.74
C ALA A 37 -4.12 -2.00 2.47
N PHE A 38 -3.01 -2.43 1.87
CA PHE A 38 -2.99 -3.37 0.76
C PHE A 38 -2.29 -4.65 1.20
N HIS A 39 -2.89 -5.79 0.86
CA HIS A 39 -2.35 -7.11 1.18
C HIS A 39 -2.06 -7.85 -0.13
N PHE A 40 -0.88 -8.45 -0.19
CA PHE A 40 -0.40 -9.20 -1.34
C PHE A 40 -0.14 -10.65 -0.92
N SER A 41 -0.45 -11.60 -1.80
CA SER A 41 0.01 -12.98 -1.59
C SER A 41 1.50 -13.11 -1.84
N ARG A 42 2.04 -14.30 -1.55
CA ARG A 42 3.34 -14.68 -2.09
C ARG A 42 3.30 -14.59 -3.63
N PRO A 43 4.36 -14.07 -4.29
CA PRO A 43 4.47 -14.08 -5.73
C PRO A 43 4.56 -15.50 -6.28
N ASP A 44 3.93 -15.71 -7.43
CA ASP A 44 4.12 -16.89 -8.26
C ASP A 44 5.06 -16.55 -9.43
N VAL A 45 5.95 -17.50 -9.75
CA VAL A 45 7.05 -17.29 -10.69
C VAL A 45 6.98 -18.39 -11.75
N GLU A 46 6.41 -18.04 -12.90
CA GLU A 46 6.16 -18.98 -13.99
C GLU A 46 7.18 -18.80 -15.12
N LYS A 47 7.58 -19.91 -15.76
CA LYS A 47 8.54 -19.89 -16.86
C LYS A 47 7.85 -19.43 -18.15
N SER A 48 8.29 -18.30 -18.69
CA SER A 48 7.90 -17.76 -20.01
C SER A 48 9.11 -17.84 -20.96
N GLY A 49 9.29 -19.01 -21.58
CA GLY A 49 10.44 -19.27 -22.45
C GLY A 49 11.80 -19.13 -21.72
N ASN A 50 12.57 -18.11 -22.10
CA ASN A 50 13.87 -17.81 -21.50
C ASN A 50 13.80 -16.88 -20.28
N TYR A 51 12.60 -16.40 -19.94
CA TYR A 51 12.36 -15.45 -18.86
C TYR A 51 11.40 -16.01 -17.81
N TYR A 52 11.22 -15.24 -16.74
CA TYR A 52 10.16 -15.42 -15.77
C TYR A 52 9.05 -14.40 -15.95
N ASP A 53 7.81 -14.87 -15.83
CA ASP A 53 6.65 -14.01 -15.59
C ASP A 53 6.29 -14.06 -14.09
N ILE A 54 5.87 -12.92 -13.54
CA ILE A 54 5.64 -12.75 -12.10
C ILE A 54 4.19 -12.33 -11.87
N THR A 55 3.43 -13.16 -11.17
CA THR A 55 2.04 -12.85 -10.80
C THR A 55 1.90 -12.77 -9.28
N ILE A 56 1.12 -11.79 -8.80
CA ILE A 56 0.85 -11.61 -7.36
C ILE A 56 -0.66 -11.42 -7.16
N LYS A 57 -1.29 -12.23 -6.31
CA LYS A 57 -2.69 -11.97 -5.97
C LYS A 57 -2.79 -10.70 -5.13
N GLY A 58 -3.65 -9.78 -5.55
CA GLY A 58 -3.82 -8.46 -4.92
C GLY A 58 -3.33 -7.29 -5.79
N THR A 59 -2.69 -7.57 -6.92
CA THR A 59 -2.39 -6.59 -7.97
C THR A 59 -3.50 -6.54 -9.02
N ASP A 60 -3.60 -5.43 -9.74
CA ASP A 60 -4.65 -5.19 -10.75
C ASP A 60 -4.10 -4.85 -12.13
N SER A 61 -2.79 -4.63 -12.25
CA SER A 61 -2.14 -4.30 -13.50
C SER A 61 -0.66 -4.67 -13.46
N TYR A 62 0.05 -4.30 -14.52
CA TYR A 62 1.48 -4.49 -14.67
C TYR A 62 2.16 -3.16 -14.99
N LEU A 63 3.35 -2.95 -14.43
CA LEU A 63 4.23 -1.87 -14.81
C LEU A 63 4.89 -2.22 -16.14
N VAL A 64 4.36 -1.67 -17.23
CA VAL A 64 4.83 -1.92 -18.60
C VAL A 64 5.59 -0.69 -19.09
N SER A 65 6.92 -0.76 -19.02
CA SER A 65 7.82 0.27 -19.56
C SER A 65 8.80 -0.40 -20.50
N ALA A 66 8.79 0.01 -21.77
CA ALA A 66 9.48 -0.67 -22.86
C ALA A 66 10.92 -1.08 -22.50
N GLY A 67 11.21 -2.37 -22.61
CA GLY A 67 12.51 -2.95 -22.29
C GLY A 67 12.85 -3.12 -20.82
N LYS A 68 12.01 -2.67 -19.88
CA LYS A 68 12.15 -2.94 -18.44
C LYS A 68 11.38 -4.20 -18.03
N PRO A 69 11.71 -4.82 -16.89
CA PRO A 69 10.95 -5.96 -16.37
C PRO A 69 9.46 -5.64 -16.21
N VAL A 70 8.60 -6.53 -16.69
CA VAL A 70 7.16 -6.49 -16.42
C VAL A 70 6.95 -6.92 -14.97
N LEU A 71 6.44 -6.00 -14.14
CA LEU A 71 6.19 -6.26 -12.71
C LEU A 71 4.73 -5.99 -12.35
N PRO A 72 4.08 -6.86 -11.56
CA PRO A 72 2.70 -6.66 -11.15
C PRO A 72 2.59 -5.48 -10.16
N VAL A 73 1.54 -4.66 -10.32
CA VAL A 73 1.28 -3.46 -9.50
C VAL A 73 -0.18 -3.35 -9.10
N ARG A 74 -0.45 -2.64 -7.99
CA ARG A 74 -1.80 -2.30 -7.54
C ARG A 74 -1.98 -0.78 -7.58
N SER A 75 -2.96 -0.30 -8.34
CA SER A 75 -3.28 1.13 -8.43
C SER A 75 -4.57 1.46 -7.68
N ALA A 76 -4.56 2.48 -6.83
CA ALA A 76 -5.76 2.92 -6.10
C ALA A 76 -6.01 4.42 -6.32
N SER A 77 -7.27 4.75 -6.62
CA SER A 77 -7.73 6.13 -6.82
C SER A 77 -8.59 6.57 -5.64
N PHE A 78 -8.29 7.77 -5.11
CA PHE A 78 -9.03 8.35 -3.99
C PHE A 78 -9.69 9.66 -4.41
N THR A 79 -11.01 9.71 -4.30
CA THR A 79 -11.78 10.92 -4.57
C THR A 79 -11.87 11.79 -3.32
N PHE A 80 -11.60 13.08 -3.48
CA PHE A 80 -11.71 14.08 -2.43
C PHE A 80 -12.63 15.23 -2.87
N PRO A 81 -13.33 15.90 -1.94
CA PRO A 81 -14.11 17.09 -2.25
C PRO A 81 -13.25 18.19 -2.88
N LEU A 82 -13.89 19.03 -3.70
CA LEU A 82 -13.24 20.20 -4.29
C LEU A 82 -12.69 21.12 -3.19
N GLY A 83 -11.47 21.64 -3.38
CA GLY A 83 -10.78 22.48 -2.39
C GLY A 83 -9.94 21.70 -1.37
N THR A 84 -9.98 20.36 -1.38
CA THR A 84 -9.07 19.54 -0.57
C THR A 84 -7.63 19.69 -1.09
N LYS A 85 -6.68 19.93 -0.19
CA LYS A 85 -5.24 19.88 -0.47
C LYS A 85 -4.66 18.64 0.21
N ILE A 86 -3.86 17.88 -0.52
CA ILE A 86 -3.11 16.75 0.02
C ILE A 86 -1.81 17.32 0.60
N ALA A 87 -1.65 17.28 1.92
CA ALA A 87 -0.46 17.77 2.59
C ALA A 87 0.71 16.78 2.48
N ASP A 88 0.42 15.48 2.66
CA ASP A 88 1.42 14.42 2.64
C ASP A 88 0.82 13.08 2.17
N VAL A 89 1.70 12.19 1.68
CA VAL A 89 1.39 10.79 1.35
C VAL A 89 2.51 9.89 1.86
N GLU A 90 2.24 9.17 2.94
CA GLU A 90 3.20 8.23 3.53
C GLU A 90 2.84 6.78 3.14
N CYS A 91 3.86 5.99 2.74
CA CYS A 91 3.71 4.55 2.49
C CYS A 91 4.60 3.76 3.45
N LYS A 92 3.99 2.86 4.22
CA LYS A 92 4.69 1.95 5.13
C LYS A 92 4.65 0.53 4.57
N VAL A 93 5.83 -0.04 4.33
CA VAL A 93 5.99 -1.40 3.82
C VAL A 93 6.31 -2.35 4.97
N PHE A 94 5.62 -3.48 5.03
CA PHE A 94 5.81 -4.51 6.04
C PHE A 94 5.97 -5.88 5.37
N GLY A 95 6.69 -6.79 6.03
CA GLY A 95 6.78 -8.19 5.57
C GLY A 95 7.53 -8.38 4.26
N VAL A 96 8.61 -7.62 4.04
CA VAL A 96 9.47 -7.75 2.85
C VAL A 96 10.07 -9.15 2.78
N GLN A 97 9.99 -9.77 1.60
CA GLN A 97 10.55 -11.10 1.32
C GLN A 97 11.48 -11.03 0.11
N THR A 98 12.54 -11.83 0.12
CA THR A 98 13.48 -11.96 -0.98
C THR A 98 13.37 -13.37 -1.57
N ILE A 99 13.19 -13.45 -2.89
CA ILE A 99 13.12 -14.71 -3.63
C ILE A 99 14.27 -14.70 -4.65
N GLY A 100 15.15 -15.69 -4.55
CA GLY A 100 16.21 -15.89 -5.55
C GLY A 100 15.66 -16.53 -6.81
N ILE A 101 15.99 -15.97 -7.97
CA ILE A 101 15.63 -16.48 -9.29
C ILE A 101 16.91 -16.69 -10.11
N ASP A 102 16.94 -17.73 -10.94
CA ASP A 102 18.08 -18.11 -11.79
C ASP A 102 18.00 -17.52 -13.21
N LYS A 103 16.89 -16.85 -13.55
CA LYS A 103 16.67 -16.16 -14.82
C LYS A 103 16.11 -14.76 -14.61
N LYS A 104 16.22 -13.96 -15.66
CA LYS A 104 15.66 -12.62 -15.77
C LYS A 104 14.14 -12.65 -15.88
N ILE A 105 13.48 -11.61 -15.40
CA ILE A 105 12.05 -11.36 -15.61
C ILE A 105 11.84 -10.90 -17.06
N GLU A 106 10.68 -11.15 -17.64
CA GLU A 106 10.38 -10.79 -19.03
C GLU A 106 10.41 -9.26 -19.25
N PRO A 107 11.12 -8.76 -20.28
CA PRO A 107 11.11 -7.35 -20.63
C PRO A 107 9.80 -6.96 -21.33
N ALA A 108 9.29 -5.77 -21.00
CA ALA A 108 8.10 -5.23 -21.61
C ALA A 108 8.29 -4.98 -23.12
N PRO A 109 7.25 -5.23 -23.95
CA PRO A 109 7.32 -5.03 -25.39
C PRO A 109 7.49 -3.56 -25.75
N GLN A 110 8.04 -3.34 -26.95
CA GLN A 110 8.17 -1.99 -27.50
C GLN A 110 6.81 -1.48 -28.01
N PRO A 111 6.53 -0.16 -27.93
CA PRO A 111 5.30 0.40 -28.46
C PRO A 111 5.12 0.05 -29.94
N ALA A 112 3.97 -0.52 -30.28
CA ALA A 112 3.58 -0.83 -31.65
C ALA A 112 2.58 0.20 -32.16
N LYS A 113 2.58 0.44 -33.48
CA LYS A 113 1.51 1.21 -34.12
C LYS A 113 0.22 0.39 -34.08
N LEU A 114 -0.92 1.06 -33.88
CA LEU A 114 -2.22 0.40 -33.94
C LEU A 114 -2.40 -0.27 -35.31
N GLY A 115 -2.68 -1.58 -35.32
CA GLY A 115 -2.81 -2.39 -36.54
C GLY A 115 -1.49 -2.78 -37.22
N GLY A 116 -0.34 -2.39 -36.66
CA GLY A 116 0.97 -2.84 -37.13
C GLY A 116 1.45 -4.10 -36.41
N PRO A 117 2.47 -4.79 -36.94
CA PRO A 117 3.07 -5.94 -36.26
C PRO A 117 3.68 -5.53 -34.92
N ALA A 118 3.51 -6.38 -33.91
CA ALA A 118 4.16 -6.21 -32.63
C ALA A 118 5.69 -6.30 -32.82
N LYS A 119 6.42 -5.39 -32.16
CA LYS A 119 7.88 -5.46 -32.11
C LYS A 119 8.29 -6.34 -30.94
N ASN A 120 9.36 -7.11 -31.14
CA ASN A 120 9.95 -7.90 -30.06
C ASN A 120 10.39 -7.00 -28.90
N ALA A 121 10.28 -7.51 -27.68
CA ALA A 121 10.85 -6.86 -26.52
C ALA A 121 12.38 -6.84 -26.63
N VAL A 122 12.98 -5.73 -26.22
CA VAL A 122 14.44 -5.52 -26.21
C VAL A 122 14.80 -5.13 -24.80
N GLU A 123 15.68 -5.88 -24.14
CA GLU A 123 16.14 -5.59 -22.77
C GLU A 123 16.77 -4.19 -22.71
N ASP A 124 16.38 -3.40 -21.71
CA ASP A 124 17.08 -2.17 -21.36
C ASP A 124 18.42 -2.53 -20.69
N GLU A 125 19.52 -2.30 -21.40
CA GLU A 125 20.87 -2.61 -20.94
C GLU A 125 21.22 -1.97 -19.59
N LYS A 126 20.65 -0.80 -19.26
CA LYS A 126 20.93 -0.14 -17.99
C LYS A 126 20.27 -0.85 -16.80
N ILE A 127 19.15 -1.52 -17.04
CA ILE A 127 18.37 -2.23 -16.01
C ILE A 127 18.80 -3.70 -15.92
N TYR A 128 18.99 -4.35 -17.06
CA TYR A 128 19.37 -5.77 -17.10
C TYR A 128 20.88 -6.00 -17.03
N GLY A 129 21.70 -4.96 -17.26
CA GLY A 129 23.15 -4.98 -17.11
C GLY A 129 23.64 -4.47 -15.75
N SER A 130 22.75 -3.91 -14.91
CA SER A 130 23.10 -3.59 -13.52
C SER A 130 23.09 -4.87 -12.69
N SER A 131 24.27 -5.40 -12.40
CA SER A 131 24.50 -6.49 -11.43
C SER A 131 25.15 -5.95 -10.17
#